data_AF-A0AA86PQ73-F1
#
_entry.id   AF-A0AA86PQ73-F1
#
_cell.length_a   1.000
_cell.length_b   1.000
_cell.length_c   1.000
_cell.angle_alpha   90.00
_cell.angle_beta   90.00
_cell.angle_gamma   90.00
#
_symmetry.space_group_name_H-M   'P 1'
#
loop_
_entity.id
_entity.type
_entity.pdbx_description
1 polymer ?
#
loop_
_entity_poly.entity_id
_entity_poly.type
_entity_poly.pdbx_seq_one_letter_code
_entity_poly.pdbx_strand_id
1 'polypeptide(L)' 'MTNHSRWSEEENDEFLHLIHVHQKDFQYIANEMNKSYNQVRSHYYKNSKQIIIKCECSALNCF' A
#
# COMPACT_ATOMS: atom_id res chain seq x y z
N MET A 1 -17.30 18.16 8.95
CA MET A 1 -15.95 17.82 9.46
C MET A 1 -15.51 16.54 8.79
N THR A 2 -14.75 16.62 7.71
CA THR A 2 -14.33 15.48 6.89
C THR A 2 -13.07 14.85 7.49
N ASN A 3 -13.25 13.92 8.44
CA ASN A 3 -12.17 13.05 8.89
C ASN A 3 -11.86 12.03 7.78
N HIS A 4 -11.12 12.48 6.77
CA HIS A 4 -10.36 11.59 5.90
C HIS A 4 -9.35 10.88 6.79
N SER A 5 -9.61 9.61 7.11
CA SER A 5 -8.69 8.68 7.75
C SER A 5 -7.30 8.86 7.12
N ARG A 6 -6.46 9.63 7.82
CA ARG A 6 -5.09 9.95 7.41
C ARG A 6 -4.31 8.68 7.67
N TRP A 7 -3.81 8.07 6.61
CA TRP A 7 -2.83 7.01 6.73
C TRP A 7 -1.58 7.64 7.35
N SER A 8 -1.11 7.10 8.47
CA SER A 8 0.14 7.55 9.06
C SER A 8 1.32 7.16 8.16
N GLU A 9 2.49 7.75 8.44
CA GLU A 9 3.72 7.37 7.73
C GLU A 9 4.08 5.90 7.98
N GLU A 10 3.95 5.43 9.22
CA GLU A 10 4.12 4.03 9.61
C GLU A 10 3.15 3.10 8.87
N GLU A 11 1.86 3.45 8.79
CA GLU A 11 0.87 2.66 8.05
C GLU A 11 1.16 2.64 6.55
N ASN A 12 1.70 3.73 5.99
CA ASN A 12 2.09 3.75 4.59
C ASN A 12 3.29 2.86 4.32
N ASP A 13 4.29 2.85 5.20
CA ASP A 13 5.47 2.00 5.05
C ASP A 13 5.11 0.51 5.18
N GLU A 14 4.24 0.17 6.14
CA GLU A 14 3.71 -1.19 6.29
C GLU A 14 2.89 -1.60 5.04
N PHE A 15 2.03 -0.72 4.54
CA PHE A 15 1.28 -0.96 3.30
C PHE A 15 2.19 -1.16 2.10
N LEU A 16 3.25 -0.36 1.97
CA LEU A 16 4.24 -0.47 0.89
C LEU A 16 5.02 -1.78 0.98
N HIS A 17 5.34 -2.25 2.19
CA HIS A 17 5.95 -3.56 2.39
C HIS A 17 4.99 -4.68 1.97
N LEU A 18 3.75 -4.65 2.45
CA LEU A 18 2.76 -5.69 2.18
C LEU A 18 2.33 -5.72 0.71
N ILE A 19 2.19 -4.57 0.05
CA ILE A 19 1.89 -4.51 -1.39
C ILE A 19 3.08 -4.99 -2.24
N HIS A 20 4.32 -4.86 -1.75
CA HIS A 20 5.49 -5.39 -2.43
C HIS A 20 5.56 -6.93 -2.32
N VAL A 21 5.27 -7.48 -1.14
CA VAL A 21 5.33 -8.93 -0.89
C VAL A 21 4.12 -9.66 -1.47
N HIS A 22 2.90 -9.14 -1.25
CA HIS A 22 1.65 -9.81 -1.57
C HIS A 22 0.94 -9.21 -2.80
N GLN A 23 1.56 -8.22 -3.46
CA GLN A 23 1.00 -7.55 -4.63
C GLN A 23 -0.42 -7.01 -4.38
N LYS A 24 -1.38 -7.36 -5.23
CA LYS A 24 -2.77 -6.84 -5.17
C LYS A 24 -3.68 -7.66 -4.28
N ASP A 25 -3.14 -8.45 -3.35
CA ASP A 25 -3.96 -9.15 -2.34
C ASP A 25 -4.47 -8.19 -1.27
N PHE A 26 -5.41 -7.32 -1.67
CA PHE A 26 -5.95 -6.30 -0.78
C PHE A 26 -6.77 -6.89 0.37
N GLN A 27 -7.25 -8.13 0.27
CA GLN A 27 -7.95 -8.79 1.37
C GLN A 27 -6.97 -9.16 2.48
N TYR A 28 -5.83 -9.76 2.11
CA TYR A 28 -4.77 -10.05 3.07
C TYR A 28 -4.23 -8.78 3.72
N ILE A 29 -3.89 -7.78 2.90
CA ILE A 29 -3.34 -6.50 3.38
C ILE A 29 -4.33 -5.77 4.31
N ALA A 30 -5.62 -5.81 3.98
CA ALA A 30 -6.67 -5.25 4.84
C ALA A 30 -6.74 -5.93 6.20
N ASN A 31 -6.64 -7.27 6.23
CA ASN A 31 -6.62 -8.03 7.46
C ASN A 31 -5.39 -7.71 8.32
N GLU A 32 -4.21 -7.67 7.69
CA GLU A 32 -2.95 -7.40 8.39
C GLU A 32 -2.92 -5.98 8.98
N MET A 33 -3.37 -4.99 8.21
CA MET A 33 -3.38 -3.59 8.63
C MET A 33 -4.59 -3.22 9.51
N ASN A 34 -5.47 -4.16 9.82
CA ASN A 34 -6.76 -3.90 10.48
C ASN A 34 -7.55 -2.74 9.83
N LYS A 35 -7.54 -2.68 8.50
CA LYS A 35 -8.26 -1.68 7.68
C LYS A 35 -9.30 -2.38 6.83
N SER A 36 -10.30 -1.65 6.33
CA SER A 36 -11.25 -2.23 5.38
C SER A 36 -10.63 -2.42 4.00
N TYR A 37 -11.05 -3.48 3.29
CA TYR A 37 -10.69 -3.71 1.89
C TYR A 37 -10.86 -2.45 1.02
N ASN A 38 -11.96 -1.72 1.20
CA ASN A 38 -12.24 -0.51 0.44
C ASN A 38 -11.25 0.63 0.75
N GLN A 39 -10.78 0.75 1.99
CA GLN A 39 -9.75 1.72 2.36
C GLN A 39 -8.41 1.38 1.72
N VAL A 40 -7.98 0.12 1.82
CA VAL A 40 -6.72 -0.36 1.23
C VAL A 40 -6.73 -0.22 -0.29
N ARG A 41 -7.81 -0.66 -0.94
CA ARG A 41 -7.99 -0.51 -2.39
C ARG A 41 -7.98 0.96 -2.80
N SER A 42 -8.73 1.82 -2.12
CA SER A 42 -8.75 3.26 -2.41
C SER A 42 -7.39 3.90 -2.23
N HIS A 43 -6.63 3.48 -1.20
CA HIS A 43 -5.28 3.96 -0.94
C HIS A 43 -4.31 3.53 -2.05
N TYR A 44 -4.37 2.27 -2.49
CA TYR A 44 -3.58 1.77 -3.61
C TYR A 44 -3.81 2.57 -4.90
N TYR A 45 -5.07 2.78 -5.33
CA TYR A 45 -5.33 3.49 -6.58
C TYR A 45 -4.95 4.98 -6.50
N LYS A 46 -5.17 5.63 -5.36
CA LYS A 46 -4.77 7.03 -5.14
C LYS A 46 -3.25 7.22 -5.16
N ASN A 47 -2.49 6.25 -4.65
CA ASN A 47 -1.03 6.32 -4.54
C ASN A 47 -0.31 5.44 -5.57
N SER A 48 -1.03 4.84 -6.53
CA SER A 48 -0.50 3.88 -7.51
C SER A 48 0.73 4.40 -8.26
N LYS A 49 0.76 5.68 -8.61
CA LYS A 49 1.94 6.33 -9.25
C LYS A 49 3.18 6.31 -8.36
N GLN A 50 3.03 6.53 -7.05
CA GLN A 50 4.14 6.53 -6.09
C GLN A 50 4.60 5.11 -5.74
N ILE A 51 3.65 4.16 -5.66
CA ILE A 51 3.92 2.75 -5.39
C ILE A 51 4.73 2.13 -6.53
N ILE A 52 4.37 2.43 -7.80
CA ILE A 52 5.10 1.92 -8.97
C ILE A 52 6.56 2.43 -8.99
N ILE A 53 6.78 3.72 -8.71
CA ILE A 53 8.12 4.32 -8.69
C ILE A 53 8.99 3.73 -7.57
N LYS A 54 8.41 3.46 -6.38
CA LYS A 54 9.16 2.81 -5.28
C LYS A 54 9.50 1.34 -5.58
N CYS A 55 8.67 0.62 -6.33
CA CYS A 55 8.97 -0.75 -6.74
C CYS A 55 10.08 -0.83 -7.81
N GLU A 56 10.21 0.16 -8.70
CA GLU A 56 11.23 0.15 -9.76
C GLU A 56 12.67 0.34 -9.21
N CYS A 57 12.86 1.08 -8.12
CA CYS A 57 14.18 1.21 -7.48
C CYS A 57 14.72 -0.10 -6.87
N SER A 58 13.86 -1.08 -6.60
CA SER A 58 14.27 -2.40 -6.08
C SER A 58 14.45 -3.45 -7.19
N ALA A 59 14.01 -3.15 -8.42
CA ALA A 59 14.03 -4.10 -9.53
C ALA A 59 15.30 -4.00 -10.41
N LEU A 60 16.21 -3.05 -10.15
CA LEU A 60 17.44 -2.85 -10.94
C LEU A 60 18.64 -3.70 -10.47
N ASN A 61 18.43 -4.75 -9.67
CA ASN A 61 19.50 -5.69 -9.29
C ASN A 61 18.98 -7.12 -9.02
N CYS A 62 18.37 -7.76 -10.03
CA CYS A 62 18.32 -9.22 -10.09
C CYS A 62 18.64 -9.68 -11.52
N PHE A 63 19.94 -9.94 -11.72
CA PHE A 63 20.66 -10.52 -12.87
C PHE A 63 20.76 -9.71 -14.16
#